data_AF-A0A0G4EB23-F1
#
_entry.id   AF-A0A0G4EB23-F1
#
_cell.length_a   1.000
_cell.length_b   1.000
_cell.length_c   1.000
_cell.angle_alpha   90.00
_cell.angle_beta   90.00
_cell.angle_gamma   90.00
#
_symmetry.space_group_name_H-M   'P 1'
#
loop_
_entity.id
_entity.type
_entity.pdbx_description
1 polymer ?
#
loop_
_entity_poly.entity_id
_entity_poly.type
_entity_poly.pdbx_seq_one_letter_code
_entity_poly.pdbx_strand_id
1 'polypeptide(L)'
;LCAVVQTPFLAQKWPGVLSALSSAAEGLRGIGEGVKGTCRPIGWAKPPPPRLGDDLSADVWRGDIYPMLSVDEAVCSARPTSKTHGSQLVDEAFMLKRIDQDLNKHSLTGLVDVERPTPPTATATATGTPTAADTDPPGGPPTHPQPTSDAVRRFRYLSASAYALEQGGAVWQQMTDFIHLAHKYKLIKTLPLRLSADSLPTASAFDELPLALAVYKTFGHLLSYRGTSLALDRVEKDMEEQEDGEEMEDSDDDDDGDDDEEEEDDDDDDAMGDGGEQDDEQDDDIDQQQQEGAGGDGAEGQPGDGHGGGVTRQRYRIGNVDFTTVPLADLPPNHPYCSGYNHSDPPIRWSVYLFPSFTAFLKRMVLEWWCDQEGAGEKCVISAHVGRDDSRCRSLLTAPTIEGYKTVDYINENPFGPGDDGRRRLIILKGTAAIDTIVAYLWVVNGGIRLWTTEAPTEGNTDVECHPIAVAAARPVLAKYGLERTVLRQTA
;
A
#
# COMPACT_ATOMS: atom_id res chain seq x y z
N LEU A 1 -8.87 24.48 39.00
CA LEU A 1 -9.08 23.50 40.08
C LEU A 1 -9.28 22.12 39.48
N CYS A 2 -8.18 21.43 39.23
CA CYS A 2 -8.03 19.97 39.20
C CYS A 2 -6.53 19.72 39.04
N ALA A 3 -5.90 19.37 40.16
CA ALA A 3 -4.46 19.15 40.26
C ALA A 3 -4.11 17.78 39.68
N VAL A 4 -3.13 17.75 38.78
CA VAL A 4 -2.47 16.53 38.34
C VAL A 4 -1.47 16.14 39.43
N VAL A 5 -1.79 15.07 40.15
CA VAL A 5 -0.85 14.41 41.07
C VAL A 5 0.15 13.62 40.21
N GLN A 6 1.34 14.19 40.01
CA GLN A 6 2.50 13.44 39.51
C GLN A 6 2.93 12.41 40.57
N THR A 7 3.01 11.15 40.15
CA THR A 7 3.58 10.05 40.93
C THR A 7 5.12 10.17 40.98
N PRO A 8 5.76 10.39 42.15
CA PRO A 8 7.22 10.57 42.24
C PRO A 8 8.02 9.25 42.24
N PHE A 9 7.35 8.10 42.14
CA PHE A 9 7.99 6.79 42.41
C PHE A 9 8.79 6.23 41.23
N LEU A 10 8.56 6.72 40.00
CA LEU A 10 9.18 6.18 38.79
C LEU A 10 10.56 6.81 38.45
N ALA A 11 10.93 7.94 39.05
CA ALA A 11 12.17 8.64 38.72
C ALA A 11 13.45 8.07 39.39
N GLN A 12 13.32 7.27 40.47
CA GLN A 12 14.49 6.83 41.25
C GLN A 12 15.14 5.52 40.76
N LYS A 13 14.43 4.66 40.02
CA LYS A 13 14.96 3.34 39.62
C LYS A 13 15.38 3.24 38.15
N TRP A 14 14.91 4.15 37.31
CA TRP A 14 15.23 4.18 35.87
C TRP A 14 16.69 4.49 35.53
N PRO A 15 17.42 5.37 36.26
CA PRO A 15 18.83 5.65 35.96
C PRO A 15 19.73 4.41 36.08
N GLY A 16 19.40 3.47 36.98
CA GLY A 16 20.14 2.23 37.18
C GLY A 16 19.93 1.22 36.04
N VAL A 17 18.69 1.09 35.56
CA VAL A 17 18.35 0.19 34.43
C VAL A 17 18.93 0.73 33.13
N LEU A 18 18.82 2.04 32.88
CA LEU A 18 19.45 2.67 31.72
C LEU A 18 20.98 2.63 31.78
N SER A 19 21.60 2.79 32.96
CA SER A 19 23.05 2.63 33.11
C SER A 19 23.49 1.18 32.87
N ALA A 20 22.73 0.19 33.32
CA ALA A 20 23.03 -1.22 33.09
C ALA A 20 22.90 -1.59 31.59
N LEU A 21 21.87 -1.09 30.91
CA LEU A 21 21.68 -1.28 29.47
C LEU A 21 22.74 -0.53 28.64
N SER A 22 23.09 0.70 29.03
CA SER A 22 24.16 1.47 28.39
C SER A 22 25.53 0.81 28.57
N SER A 23 25.81 0.28 29.77
CA SER A 23 27.06 -0.43 30.06
C SER A 23 27.15 -1.78 29.34
N ALA A 24 26.02 -2.49 29.17
CA ALA A 24 25.95 -3.69 28.35
C ALA A 24 26.16 -3.38 26.86
N ALA A 25 25.59 -2.29 26.35
CA ALA A 25 25.78 -1.83 24.98
C ALA A 25 27.23 -1.38 24.69
N GLU A 26 27.90 -0.70 25.63
CA GLU A 26 29.33 -0.37 25.52
C GLU A 26 30.23 -1.62 25.60
N GLY A 27 29.89 -2.59 26.45
CA GLY A 27 30.59 -3.87 26.52
C GLY A 27 30.52 -4.66 25.22
N LEU A 28 29.40 -4.57 24.48
CA LEU A 28 29.24 -5.20 23.18
C LEU A 28 29.98 -4.47 22.05
N ARG A 29 30.10 -3.12 22.11
CA ARG A 29 30.97 -2.37 21.17
C ARG A 29 32.44 -2.70 21.33
N GLY A 30 32.91 -2.95 22.56
CA GLY A 30 34.29 -3.35 22.82
C GLY A 30 34.69 -4.73 22.27
N ILE A 31 33.71 -5.60 21.97
CA ILE A 31 33.96 -6.93 21.39
C ILE A 31 34.11 -6.85 19.86
N GLY A 32 33.54 -5.82 19.22
CA GLY A 32 33.61 -5.63 17.76
C GLY A 32 34.94 -5.08 17.24
N GLU A 33 35.72 -4.36 18.06
CA GLU A 33 36.92 -3.63 17.60
C GLU A 33 38.28 -4.26 17.97
N GLY A 34 38.30 -5.52 18.41
CA GLY A 34 39.47 -6.36 18.17
C GLY A 34 40.01 -7.11 19.36
N VAL A 35 40.22 -8.41 19.15
CA VAL A 35 41.18 -9.22 19.91
C VAL A 35 41.87 -10.18 18.94
N LYS A 36 42.94 -9.71 18.29
CA LYS A 36 44.06 -10.57 17.85
C LYS A 36 45.18 -10.37 18.87
N GLY A 37 45.22 -11.19 19.91
CA GLY A 37 46.26 -11.12 20.92
C GLY A 37 46.14 -12.20 21.99
N THR A 38 47.02 -13.18 21.93
CA THR A 38 47.17 -14.25 22.92
C THR A 38 47.83 -13.72 24.19
N CYS A 39 47.02 -13.39 25.21
CA CYS A 39 47.51 -13.19 26.57
C CYS A 39 46.60 -13.94 27.56
N ARG A 40 47.13 -14.95 28.24
CA ARG A 40 46.49 -15.55 29.43
C ARG A 40 46.87 -14.73 30.66
N PRO A 41 45.92 -14.28 31.49
CA PRO A 41 46.21 -13.93 32.87
C PRO A 41 45.88 -15.10 33.80
N ILE A 42 46.82 -15.34 34.71
CA ILE A 42 46.73 -16.22 35.87
C ILE A 42 45.83 -15.56 36.93
N GLY A 43 44.91 -16.34 37.51
CA GLY A 43 44.48 -16.14 38.90
C GLY A 43 43.31 -15.20 39.19
N TRP A 44 42.27 -15.12 38.36
CA TRP A 44 41.00 -14.49 38.76
C TRP A 44 40.00 -15.58 39.18
N ALA A 45 39.60 -15.56 40.45
CA ALA A 45 38.44 -16.32 40.89
C ALA A 45 37.26 -15.91 40.03
N LYS A 46 36.60 -16.90 39.41
CA LYS A 46 35.39 -16.71 38.60
C LYS A 46 34.41 -15.87 39.41
N PRO A 47 34.09 -14.62 39.03
CA PRO A 47 33.03 -13.90 39.69
C PRO A 47 31.78 -14.78 39.58
N PRO A 48 30.98 -14.93 40.66
CA PRO A 48 29.71 -15.62 40.52
C PRO A 48 28.96 -14.95 39.36
N PRO A 49 28.32 -15.73 38.46
CA PRO A 49 27.54 -15.14 37.39
C PRO A 49 26.62 -14.10 38.02
N PRO A 50 26.53 -12.88 37.46
CA PRO A 50 25.61 -11.89 37.98
C PRO A 50 24.24 -12.58 38.03
N ARG A 51 23.76 -12.80 39.25
CA ARG A 51 22.37 -13.16 39.47
C ARG A 51 21.60 -11.91 39.09
N LEU A 52 21.30 -11.75 37.81
CA LEU A 52 20.27 -10.83 37.35
C LEU A 52 19.05 -11.24 38.16
N GLY A 53 18.68 -10.42 39.15
CA GLY A 53 17.78 -10.82 40.21
C GLY A 53 16.47 -11.37 39.65
N ASP A 54 16.07 -12.51 40.17
CA ASP A 54 14.76 -13.17 39.97
C ASP A 54 13.56 -12.32 40.48
N ASP A 55 13.72 -11.01 40.66
CA ASP A 55 12.83 -10.17 41.49
C ASP A 55 11.97 -9.16 40.73
N LEU A 56 11.95 -9.18 39.40
CA LEU A 56 10.94 -8.44 38.65
C LEU A 56 9.65 -9.28 38.60
N SER A 57 8.59 -8.79 39.25
CA SER A 57 7.30 -9.49 39.26
C SER A 57 6.75 -9.64 37.83
N ALA A 58 5.98 -10.70 37.61
CA ALA A 58 5.28 -10.94 36.34
C ALA A 58 4.47 -9.72 35.87
N ASP A 59 3.94 -8.94 36.81
CA ASP A 59 3.17 -7.73 36.53
C ASP A 59 4.04 -6.60 35.95
N VAL A 60 5.28 -6.41 36.43
CA VAL A 60 6.21 -5.41 35.88
C VAL A 60 6.63 -5.80 34.47
N TRP A 61 6.92 -7.09 34.24
CA TRP A 61 7.22 -7.57 32.90
C TRP A 61 6.05 -7.34 31.94
N ARG A 62 4.83 -7.72 32.33
CA ARG A 62 3.62 -7.61 31.51
C ARG A 62 3.18 -6.16 31.29
N GLY A 63 3.31 -5.32 32.31
CA GLY A 63 2.81 -3.95 32.32
C GLY A 63 3.76 -2.93 31.70
N ASP A 64 5.07 -3.09 31.95
CA ASP A 64 6.04 -2.04 31.64
C ASP A 64 7.02 -2.45 30.54
N ILE A 65 7.51 -3.71 30.55
CA ILE A 65 8.59 -4.13 29.65
C ILE A 65 8.07 -4.66 28.32
N TYR A 66 7.18 -5.67 28.34
CA TYR A 66 6.68 -6.29 27.10
C TYR A 66 5.99 -5.34 26.12
N PRO A 67 5.21 -4.34 26.58
CA PRO A 67 4.61 -3.37 25.65
C PRO A 67 5.63 -2.52 24.88
N MET A 68 6.87 -2.41 25.38
CA MET A 68 7.96 -1.68 24.73
C MET A 68 8.72 -2.50 23.69
N LEU A 69 8.56 -3.83 23.70
CA LEU A 69 9.17 -4.71 22.70
C LEU A 69 8.36 -4.70 21.41
N SER A 70 9.04 -4.87 20.27
CA SER A 70 8.37 -5.27 19.03
C SER A 70 7.75 -6.66 19.17
N VAL A 71 6.80 -6.98 18.30
CA VAL A 71 6.18 -8.32 18.26
C VAL A 71 7.25 -9.39 18.01
N ASP A 72 8.21 -9.12 17.12
CA ASP A 72 9.31 -10.05 16.85
C ASP A 72 10.19 -10.26 18.09
N GLU A 73 10.64 -9.20 18.77
CA GLU A 73 11.43 -9.33 20.00
C GLU A 73 10.66 -10.06 21.11
N ALA A 74 9.36 -9.78 21.27
CA ALA A 74 8.51 -10.43 22.25
C ALA A 74 8.40 -11.95 21.97
N VAL A 75 8.21 -12.34 20.72
CA VAL A 75 7.99 -13.74 20.31
C VAL A 75 9.29 -14.54 20.19
N CYS A 76 10.30 -13.97 19.54
CA CYS A 76 11.54 -14.65 19.18
C CYS A 76 12.59 -14.58 20.30
N SER A 77 12.65 -13.46 21.03
CA SER A 77 13.67 -13.26 22.07
C SER A 77 13.12 -13.49 23.48
N ALA A 78 12.07 -12.77 23.85
CA ALA A 78 11.64 -12.75 25.25
C ALA A 78 10.84 -14.01 25.64
N ARG A 79 9.93 -14.49 24.79
CA ARG A 79 9.11 -15.70 25.08
C ARG A 79 9.95 -16.96 25.33
N PRO A 80 11.05 -17.26 24.60
CA PRO A 80 11.87 -18.45 24.87
C PRO A 80 12.79 -18.34 26.09
N THR A 81 13.13 -17.14 26.56
CA THR A 81 14.10 -16.95 27.66
C THR A 81 13.66 -17.54 28.99
N SER A 82 12.35 -17.69 29.22
CA SER A 82 11.81 -18.31 30.42
C SER A 82 10.75 -19.34 30.06
N LYS A 83 11.08 -20.63 30.20
CA LYS A 83 10.13 -21.74 29.91
C LYS A 83 8.84 -21.63 30.71
N THR A 84 8.93 -21.14 31.95
CA THR A 84 7.79 -21.06 32.87
C THR A 84 7.03 -19.75 32.73
N HIS A 85 7.72 -18.62 32.56
CA HIS A 85 7.06 -17.30 32.58
C HIS A 85 6.90 -16.70 31.18
N GLY A 86 7.80 -16.96 30.24
CA GLY A 86 7.77 -16.35 28.90
C GLY A 86 6.53 -16.75 28.11
N SER A 87 6.15 -18.03 28.13
CA SER A 87 4.94 -18.53 27.48
C SER A 87 3.64 -18.08 28.17
N GLN A 88 3.69 -17.77 29.47
CA GLN A 88 2.56 -17.24 30.25
C GLN A 88 2.39 -15.71 30.11
N LEU A 89 3.46 -15.01 29.75
CA LEU A 89 3.47 -13.56 29.59
C LEU A 89 3.21 -13.15 28.14
N VAL A 90 3.73 -13.92 27.19
CA VAL A 90 3.51 -13.77 25.75
C VAL A 90 2.61 -14.92 25.27
N ASP A 91 1.32 -14.78 25.56
CA ASP A 91 0.25 -15.72 25.25
C ASP A 91 -0.75 -15.15 24.22
N GLU A 92 -1.85 -15.86 23.95
CA GLU A 92 -2.89 -15.41 23.00
C GLU A 92 -3.54 -14.08 23.43
N ALA A 93 -3.74 -13.86 24.74
CA ALA A 93 -4.36 -12.65 25.25
C ALA A 93 -3.44 -11.44 25.08
N PHE A 94 -2.13 -11.62 25.28
CA PHE A 94 -1.13 -10.61 24.97
C PHE A 94 -1.18 -10.21 23.49
N MET A 95 -1.23 -11.19 22.57
CA MET A 95 -1.28 -10.91 21.13
C MET A 95 -2.55 -10.20 20.71
N LEU A 96 -3.72 -10.63 21.19
CA LEU A 96 -5.00 -9.96 20.90
C LEU A 96 -5.00 -8.51 21.39
N LYS A 97 -4.46 -8.26 22.60
CA LYS A 97 -4.34 -6.90 23.11
C LYS A 97 -3.44 -6.03 22.22
N ARG A 98 -2.32 -6.58 21.71
CA ARG A 98 -1.42 -5.86 20.80
C ARG A 98 -2.10 -5.56 19.46
N ILE A 99 -2.79 -6.54 18.89
CA ILE A 99 -3.60 -6.38 17.67
C ILE A 99 -4.63 -5.27 17.86
N ASP A 100 -5.38 -5.26 18.97
CA ASP A 100 -6.37 -4.21 19.25
C ASP A 100 -5.73 -2.82 19.40
N GLN A 101 -4.54 -2.74 19.98
CA GLN A 101 -3.79 -1.49 20.07
C GLN A 101 -3.39 -0.98 18.68
N ASP A 102 -2.85 -1.84 17.83
CA ASP A 102 -2.41 -1.47 16.48
C ASP A 102 -3.59 -1.14 15.56
N LEU A 103 -4.68 -1.92 15.62
CA LEU A 103 -5.91 -1.61 14.88
C LEU A 103 -6.46 -0.22 15.25
N ASN A 104 -6.49 0.10 16.54
CA ASN A 104 -6.93 1.43 16.99
C ASN A 104 -5.94 2.54 16.59
N LYS A 105 -4.63 2.31 16.78
CA LYS A 105 -3.56 3.27 16.43
C LYS A 105 -3.57 3.66 14.96
N HIS A 106 -3.90 2.70 14.08
CA HIS A 106 -3.91 2.91 12.64
C HIS A 106 -5.31 3.20 12.07
N SER A 107 -6.32 3.42 12.93
CA SER A 107 -7.71 3.67 12.52
C SER A 107 -8.30 2.55 11.65
N LEU A 108 -7.89 1.30 11.90
CA LEU A 108 -8.34 0.11 11.20
C LEU A 108 -9.54 -0.57 11.89
N THR A 109 -9.92 -0.13 13.09
CA THR A 109 -11.05 -0.70 13.84
C THR A 109 -12.34 -0.65 13.03
N GLY A 110 -12.95 -1.81 12.79
CA GLY A 110 -14.13 -1.96 11.94
C GLY A 110 -13.83 -2.12 10.44
N LEU A 111 -12.58 -1.95 10.02
CA LEU A 111 -12.11 -2.16 8.64
C LEU A 111 -11.30 -3.43 8.49
N VAL A 112 -10.42 -3.72 9.44
CA VAL A 112 -9.60 -4.93 9.48
C VAL A 112 -9.82 -5.61 10.82
N ASP A 113 -9.86 -6.94 10.81
CA ASP A 113 -9.94 -7.75 12.02
C ASP A 113 -9.17 -9.06 11.82
N VAL A 114 -8.96 -9.77 12.91
CA VAL A 114 -8.34 -11.10 12.93
C VAL A 114 -9.37 -12.13 13.38
N GLU A 115 -9.11 -13.40 13.10
CA GLU A 115 -9.92 -14.48 13.66
C GLU A 115 -9.70 -14.54 15.18
N ARG A 116 -10.77 -14.22 15.92
CA ARG A 116 -10.78 -14.24 17.39
C ARG A 116 -11.41 -15.53 17.90
N PRO A 117 -10.95 -16.08 19.04
CA PRO A 117 -11.62 -17.20 19.67
C PRO A 117 -13.08 -16.85 19.94
N THR A 118 -14.00 -17.68 19.45
CA THR A 118 -15.39 -17.60 19.87
C THR A 118 -15.41 -17.83 21.39
N PRO A 119 -16.01 -16.93 22.19
CA PRO A 119 -16.22 -17.21 23.60
C PRO A 119 -16.92 -18.57 23.72
N PRO A 120 -16.55 -19.44 24.66
CA PRO A 120 -17.28 -20.68 24.86
C PRO A 120 -18.74 -20.31 25.15
N THR A 121 -19.62 -20.59 24.19
CA THR A 121 -21.05 -20.37 24.34
C THR A 121 -21.49 -21.14 25.58
N ALA A 122 -21.86 -20.43 26.64
CA ALA A 122 -22.24 -20.99 27.93
C ALA A 122 -23.62 -21.68 27.91
N THR A 123 -23.94 -22.40 26.83
CA THR A 123 -25.24 -23.00 26.58
C THR A 123 -25.09 -24.48 26.27
N ALA A 124 -24.78 -25.24 27.31
CA ALA A 124 -25.22 -26.63 27.42
C ALA A 124 -25.43 -26.91 28.91
N THR A 125 -26.48 -26.33 29.49
CA THR A 125 -27.07 -26.84 30.72
C THR A 125 -27.49 -28.27 30.42
N ALA A 126 -26.67 -29.23 30.85
CA ALA A 126 -26.98 -30.64 30.75
C ALA A 126 -28.15 -30.96 31.70
N THR A 127 -29.37 -30.75 31.23
CA THR A 127 -30.56 -31.34 31.83
C THR A 127 -30.65 -32.80 31.37
N GLY A 128 -29.68 -33.61 31.79
CA GLY A 128 -29.67 -35.06 31.61
C GLY A 128 -30.26 -35.73 32.84
N THR A 129 -31.53 -36.10 32.76
CA THR A 129 -32.25 -36.93 33.74
C THR A 129 -31.49 -38.25 33.98
N PRO A 130 -31.24 -38.67 35.24
CA PRO A 130 -30.53 -39.91 35.51
C PRO A 130 -31.46 -41.10 35.22
N THR A 131 -31.13 -41.88 34.19
CA THR A 131 -31.72 -43.21 34.00
C THR A 131 -30.63 -44.23 34.24
N ALA A 132 -30.88 -45.10 35.22
CA ALA A 132 -29.98 -46.14 35.68
C ALA A 132 -30.01 -47.38 34.79
N ALA A 133 -28.92 -48.15 34.88
CA ALA A 133 -28.62 -49.45 34.26
C ALA A 133 -28.18 -49.37 32.79
N ASP A 134 -26.91 -49.64 32.51
CA ASP A 134 -26.47 -51.01 32.26
C ASP A 134 -24.93 -51.12 32.26
N THR A 135 -24.48 -52.36 32.30
CA THR A 135 -23.19 -52.86 32.77
C THR A 135 -22.31 -53.21 31.57
N ASP A 136 -21.09 -52.66 31.42
CA ASP A 136 -20.01 -53.27 30.59
C ASP A 136 -18.60 -52.59 30.74
N PRO A 137 -17.48 -53.19 30.25
CA PRO A 137 -16.27 -53.49 31.03
C PRO A 137 -15.06 -52.55 30.76
N PRO A 138 -13.92 -52.70 31.49
CA PRO A 138 -12.80 -51.77 31.44
C PRO A 138 -11.73 -52.20 30.43
N GLY A 139 -11.32 -51.29 29.52
CA GLY A 139 -10.18 -51.62 28.64
C GLY A 139 -9.84 -50.72 27.45
N GLY A 140 -10.32 -49.47 27.37
CA GLY A 140 -9.86 -48.52 26.36
C GLY A 140 -8.67 -47.69 26.87
N PRO A 141 -7.56 -47.56 26.14
CA PRO A 141 -6.48 -46.65 26.53
C PRO A 141 -7.02 -45.21 26.57
N PRO A 142 -6.55 -44.37 27.51
CA PRO A 142 -7.06 -43.02 27.67
C PRO A 142 -6.76 -42.24 26.40
N THR A 143 -7.81 -41.91 25.64
CA THR A 143 -7.76 -40.90 24.59
C THR A 143 -7.51 -39.57 25.28
N HIS A 144 -6.23 -39.25 25.49
CA HIS A 144 -5.82 -37.91 25.89
C HIS A 144 -6.41 -36.94 24.88
N PRO A 145 -7.12 -35.88 25.30
CA PRO A 145 -7.52 -34.85 24.36
C PRO A 145 -6.25 -34.30 23.73
N GLN A 146 -6.32 -33.92 22.45
CA GLN A 146 -5.23 -33.33 21.70
C GLN A 146 -5.40 -31.78 21.62
N PRO A 147 -5.53 -31.02 22.74
CA PRO A 147 -5.79 -29.58 22.71
C PRO A 147 -4.54 -28.73 22.44
N THR A 148 -3.35 -29.34 22.28
CA THR A 148 -2.09 -28.59 22.14
C THR A 148 -1.81 -28.11 20.72
N SER A 149 -2.33 -28.80 19.68
CA SER A 149 -2.06 -28.41 18.28
C SER A 149 -2.76 -27.11 17.90
N ASP A 150 -4.03 -26.94 18.30
CA ASP A 150 -4.83 -25.79 17.89
C ASP A 150 -4.40 -24.50 18.56
N ALA A 151 -4.08 -24.56 19.87
CA ALA A 151 -3.55 -23.40 20.60
C ALA A 151 -2.21 -22.92 20.02
N VAL A 152 -1.33 -23.86 19.62
CA VAL A 152 -0.04 -23.50 19.00
C VAL A 152 -0.24 -22.87 17.61
N ARG A 153 -1.14 -23.42 16.79
CA ARG A 153 -1.49 -22.86 15.48
C ARG A 153 -2.09 -21.46 15.61
N ARG A 154 -3.01 -21.29 16.55
CA ARG A 154 -3.66 -20.01 16.82
C ARG A 154 -2.67 -18.96 17.33
N PHE A 155 -1.83 -19.30 18.30
CA PHE A 155 -0.81 -18.37 18.78
C PHE A 155 0.12 -17.92 17.64
N ARG A 156 0.53 -18.83 16.74
CA ARG A 156 1.33 -18.49 15.56
C ARG A 156 0.58 -17.53 14.63
N TYR A 157 -0.68 -17.80 14.34
CA TYR A 157 -1.53 -16.92 13.52
C TYR A 157 -1.67 -15.51 14.11
N LEU A 158 -1.97 -15.42 15.42
CA LEU A 158 -2.09 -14.13 16.10
C LEU A 158 -0.76 -13.37 16.13
N SER A 159 0.35 -14.08 16.33
CA SER A 159 1.69 -13.47 16.29
C SER A 159 2.00 -12.92 14.90
N ALA A 160 1.70 -13.67 13.83
CA ALA A 160 1.89 -13.21 12.46
C ALA A 160 0.97 -12.03 12.10
N SER A 161 -0.27 -12.03 12.59
CA SER A 161 -1.20 -10.91 12.40
C SER A 161 -0.72 -9.64 13.12
N ALA A 162 -0.30 -9.78 14.38
CA ALA A 162 0.26 -8.67 15.16
C ALA A 162 1.52 -8.11 14.47
N TYR A 163 2.40 -8.99 13.98
CA TYR A 163 3.60 -8.60 13.25
C TYR A 163 3.25 -7.80 11.98
N ALA A 164 2.33 -8.30 11.15
CA ALA A 164 1.92 -7.61 9.92
C ALA A 164 1.27 -6.22 10.20
N LEU A 165 0.50 -6.10 11.28
CA LEU A 165 -0.08 -4.83 11.71
C LEU A 165 1.01 -3.86 12.20
N GLU A 166 1.92 -4.32 13.04
CA GLU A 166 3.02 -3.52 13.59
C GLU A 166 3.98 -3.04 12.49
N GLN A 167 4.42 -3.95 11.61
CA GLN A 167 5.33 -3.63 10.51
C GLN A 167 4.69 -2.69 9.49
N GLY A 168 3.41 -2.87 9.16
CA GLY A 168 2.73 -2.01 8.20
C GLY A 168 2.63 -0.54 8.63
N GLY A 169 2.61 -0.24 9.93
CA GLY A 169 2.76 1.11 10.46
C GLY A 169 1.92 2.18 9.73
N ALA A 170 2.58 3.21 9.19
CA ALA A 170 1.90 4.29 8.48
C ALA A 170 1.26 3.87 7.14
N VAL A 171 1.73 2.78 6.52
CA VAL A 171 1.15 2.26 5.27
C VAL A 171 -0.29 1.80 5.50
N TRP A 172 -0.59 1.21 6.67
CA TRP A 172 -1.97 0.84 7.01
C TRP A 172 -2.92 2.04 6.97
N GLN A 173 -2.49 3.21 7.45
CA GLN A 173 -3.28 4.45 7.39
C GLN A 173 -3.49 4.94 5.96
N GLN A 174 -2.62 4.61 5.02
CA GLN A 174 -2.82 4.93 3.61
C GLN A 174 -3.78 3.93 2.94
N MET A 175 -3.75 2.67 3.39
CA MET A 175 -4.63 1.60 2.93
C MET A 175 -6.07 1.75 3.44
N THR A 176 -6.33 2.45 4.55
CA THR A 176 -7.70 2.71 5.02
C THR A 176 -8.54 3.44 3.98
N ASP A 177 -7.98 4.49 3.37
CA ASP A 177 -8.61 5.25 2.27
C ASP A 177 -8.99 4.29 1.13
N PHE A 178 -8.07 3.41 0.74
CA PHE A 178 -8.29 2.41 -0.32
C PHE A 178 -9.39 1.41 0.07
N ILE A 179 -9.35 0.85 1.28
CA ILE A 179 -10.34 -0.13 1.78
C ILE A 179 -11.74 0.50 1.77
N HIS A 180 -11.87 1.77 2.17
CA HIS A 180 -13.14 2.49 2.13
C HIS A 180 -13.67 2.66 0.71
N LEU A 181 -12.81 3.05 -0.24
CA LEU A 181 -13.18 3.14 -1.65
C LEU A 181 -13.59 1.76 -2.18
N ALA A 182 -12.74 0.74 -2.01
CA ALA A 182 -12.99 -0.61 -2.48
C ALA A 182 -14.31 -1.20 -1.95
N HIS A 183 -14.66 -0.94 -0.69
CA HIS A 183 -15.96 -1.33 -0.13
C HIS A 183 -17.14 -0.60 -0.79
N LYS A 184 -17.00 0.70 -1.10
CA LYS A 184 -18.06 1.48 -1.76
C LYS A 184 -18.29 1.03 -3.21
N TYR A 185 -17.21 0.70 -3.91
CA TYR A 185 -17.25 0.07 -5.24
C TYR A 185 -17.55 -1.44 -5.19
N LYS A 186 -17.96 -1.99 -4.05
CA LYS A 186 -18.37 -3.40 -3.92
C LYS A 186 -17.28 -4.43 -4.28
N LEU A 187 -16.01 -4.03 -4.28
CA LEU A 187 -14.88 -4.94 -4.47
C LEU A 187 -14.67 -5.83 -3.22
N ILE A 188 -15.11 -5.34 -2.07
CA ILE A 188 -15.12 -6.06 -0.79
C ILE A 188 -16.56 -6.41 -0.46
N LYS A 189 -16.83 -7.71 -0.22
CA LYS A 189 -18.17 -8.19 0.12
C LYS A 189 -18.63 -7.76 1.52
N THR A 190 -17.73 -7.79 2.49
CA THR A 190 -18.05 -7.55 3.90
C THR A 190 -16.89 -6.89 4.63
N LEU A 191 -17.21 -5.93 5.51
CA LEU A 191 -16.29 -5.39 6.50
C LEU A 191 -16.62 -5.91 7.91
N PRO A 192 -15.63 -6.08 8.80
CA PRO A 192 -14.20 -5.88 8.55
C PRO A 192 -13.56 -6.97 7.67
N LEU A 193 -12.47 -6.62 6.98
CA LEU A 193 -11.58 -7.56 6.30
C LEU A 193 -10.90 -8.45 7.33
N ARG A 194 -11.17 -9.76 7.28
CA ARG A 194 -10.55 -10.72 8.18
C ARG A 194 -9.26 -11.25 7.59
N LEU A 195 -8.14 -10.99 8.26
CA LEU A 195 -6.83 -11.49 7.83
C LEU A 195 -6.82 -13.03 7.90
N SER A 196 -6.50 -13.70 6.80
CA SER A 196 -6.39 -15.17 6.75
C SER A 196 -4.99 -15.63 7.12
N ALA A 197 -4.88 -16.72 7.86
CA ALA A 197 -3.59 -17.33 8.22
C ALA A 197 -2.75 -17.71 6.98
N ASP A 198 -3.42 -18.15 5.92
CA ASP A 198 -2.77 -18.62 4.68
C ASP A 198 -2.22 -17.46 3.84
N SER A 199 -2.67 -16.22 4.12
CA SER A 199 -2.35 -15.03 3.33
C SER A 199 -1.44 -14.06 4.08
N LEU A 200 -1.07 -14.36 5.33
CA LEU A 200 -0.14 -13.55 6.09
C LEU A 200 1.28 -13.75 5.53
N PRO A 201 1.97 -12.68 5.10
CA PRO A 201 3.34 -12.78 4.64
C PRO A 201 4.25 -13.32 5.75
N THR A 202 5.23 -14.13 5.37
CA THR A 202 6.32 -14.51 6.27
C THR A 202 7.13 -13.28 6.65
N ALA A 203 7.88 -13.33 7.76
CA ALA A 203 8.79 -12.23 8.12
C ALA A 203 9.74 -11.89 6.96
N SER A 204 10.29 -12.91 6.28
CA SER A 204 11.14 -12.73 5.09
C SER A 204 10.43 -12.05 3.93
N ALA A 205 9.11 -12.22 3.77
CA ALA A 205 8.38 -11.56 2.70
C ALA A 205 8.29 -10.03 2.93
N PHE A 206 8.33 -9.57 4.18
CA PHE A 206 8.46 -8.15 4.49
C PHE A 206 9.87 -7.61 4.23
N ASP A 207 10.88 -8.47 4.19
CA ASP A 207 12.25 -8.11 3.80
C ASP A 207 12.41 -8.10 2.26
N GLU A 208 11.67 -8.96 1.55
CA GLU A 208 11.76 -9.11 0.09
C GLU A 208 10.88 -8.13 -0.70
N LEU A 209 9.75 -7.71 -0.13
CA LEU A 209 8.77 -6.84 -0.79
C LEU A 209 8.80 -5.44 -0.17
N PRO A 210 8.58 -4.38 -0.98
CA PRO A 210 8.23 -3.09 -0.42
C PRO A 210 7.03 -3.21 0.51
N LEU A 211 7.08 -2.52 1.66
CA LEU A 211 6.11 -2.69 2.75
C LEU A 211 4.64 -2.54 2.29
N ALA A 212 4.35 -1.61 1.38
CA ALA A 212 3.01 -1.41 0.84
C ALA A 212 2.47 -2.60 0.04
N LEU A 213 3.33 -3.29 -0.70
CA LEU A 213 2.99 -4.51 -1.41
C LEU A 213 2.77 -5.67 -0.42
N ALA A 214 3.64 -5.81 0.59
CA ALA A 214 3.49 -6.81 1.64
C ALA A 214 2.17 -6.64 2.42
N VAL A 215 1.84 -5.40 2.80
CA VAL A 215 0.57 -5.04 3.46
C VAL A 215 -0.62 -5.37 2.57
N TYR A 216 -0.59 -4.99 1.29
CA TYR A 216 -1.67 -5.30 0.37
C TYR A 216 -1.86 -6.81 0.18
N LYS A 217 -0.77 -7.57 0.09
CA LYS A 217 -0.81 -9.04 -0.06
C LYS A 217 -1.62 -9.72 1.06
N THR A 218 -1.66 -9.13 2.26
CA THR A 218 -2.40 -9.70 3.39
C THR A 218 -3.92 -9.70 3.19
N PHE A 219 -4.47 -8.86 2.31
CA PHE A 219 -5.91 -8.73 2.11
C PHE A 219 -6.36 -8.66 0.63
N GLY A 220 -5.46 -8.49 -0.33
CA GLY A 220 -5.80 -8.35 -1.76
C GLY A 220 -6.63 -9.52 -2.31
N HIS A 221 -6.34 -10.74 -1.85
CA HIS A 221 -7.11 -11.94 -2.18
C HIS A 221 -8.59 -11.91 -1.73
N LEU A 222 -8.95 -11.06 -0.76
CA LEU A 222 -10.33 -10.86 -0.30
C LEU A 222 -11.13 -9.91 -1.20
N LEU A 223 -10.45 -9.24 -2.13
CA LEU A 223 -11.05 -8.34 -3.10
C LEU A 223 -11.32 -9.10 -4.41
N SER A 224 -12.43 -8.75 -5.05
CA SER A 224 -12.76 -9.27 -6.37
C SER A 224 -13.36 -8.20 -7.26
N TYR A 225 -12.96 -8.18 -8.52
CA TYR A 225 -13.56 -7.36 -9.56
C TYR A 225 -14.09 -8.26 -10.67
N ARG A 226 -15.41 -8.19 -10.94
CA ARG A 226 -16.10 -9.01 -11.95
C ARG A 226 -15.76 -10.51 -11.84
N GLY A 227 -15.72 -11.02 -10.61
CA GLY A 227 -15.39 -12.43 -10.31
C GLY A 227 -13.90 -12.77 -10.33
N THR A 228 -13.03 -11.86 -10.79
CA THR A 228 -11.58 -12.04 -10.77
C THR A 228 -11.01 -11.60 -9.43
N SER A 229 -10.16 -12.43 -8.81
CA SER A 229 -9.47 -12.06 -7.56
C SER A 229 -8.46 -10.94 -7.82
N LEU A 230 -8.36 -10.01 -6.88
CA LEU A 230 -7.33 -8.95 -6.89
C LEU A 230 -6.16 -9.31 -5.96
N ALA A 231 -5.80 -10.61 -5.90
CA ALA A 231 -4.57 -11.04 -5.25
C ALA A 231 -3.34 -10.43 -5.95
N LEU A 232 -2.30 -10.15 -5.16
CA LEU A 232 -1.03 -9.66 -5.68
C LEU A 232 -0.11 -10.86 -5.99
N ASP A 233 0.24 -10.97 -7.26
CA ASP A 233 1.15 -11.99 -7.76
C ASP A 233 2.45 -11.36 -8.26
N ARG A 234 3.57 -12.04 -8.00
CA ARG A 234 4.86 -11.69 -8.59
C ARG A 234 4.92 -12.35 -9.96
N VAL A 235 5.22 -11.57 -11.00
CA VAL A 235 5.41 -12.13 -12.35
C VAL A 235 6.86 -12.58 -12.42
N GLU A 236 7.08 -13.90 -12.36
CA GLU A 236 8.42 -14.47 -12.56
C GLU A 236 8.90 -14.12 -13.96
N LYS A 237 10.16 -13.71 -14.05
CA LYS A 237 10.78 -13.24 -15.29
C LYS A 237 11.23 -14.45 -16.11
N ASP A 238 10.29 -15.34 -16.41
CA ASP A 238 10.58 -16.51 -17.22
C ASP A 238 10.64 -16.05 -18.69
N MET A 239 11.86 -16.02 -19.23
CA MET A 239 12.17 -16.13 -20.66
C MET A 239 11.81 -14.92 -21.55
N GLU A 240 12.46 -13.77 -21.34
CA GLU A 240 12.74 -12.80 -22.43
C GLU A 240 13.92 -13.26 -23.32
N GLU A 241 14.36 -14.53 -23.25
CA GLU A 241 15.41 -15.10 -24.12
C GLU A 241 14.85 -15.72 -25.43
N GLN A 242 13.65 -15.33 -25.84
CA GLN A 242 12.99 -15.90 -27.03
C GLN A 242 12.51 -14.80 -28.00
N GLU A 243 13.33 -13.76 -28.22
CA GLU A 243 13.15 -12.79 -29.31
C GLU A 243 14.41 -12.60 -30.17
N ASP A 244 15.45 -13.42 -29.97
CA ASP A 244 16.59 -13.50 -30.87
C ASP A 244 16.48 -14.74 -31.76
N GLY A 245 15.82 -14.62 -32.91
CA GLY A 245 16.18 -15.49 -34.05
C GLY A 245 15.09 -16.28 -34.77
N GLU A 246 13.83 -15.83 -34.82
CA GLU A 246 13.04 -16.15 -36.02
C GLU A 246 13.30 -15.04 -37.03
N GLU A 247 14.38 -15.25 -37.78
CA GLU A 247 14.62 -14.62 -39.07
C GLU A 247 13.28 -14.57 -39.81
N MET A 248 12.81 -13.37 -40.15
CA MET A 248 11.78 -13.20 -41.15
C MET A 248 12.34 -13.84 -42.43
N GLU A 249 12.04 -15.12 -42.65
CA GLU A 249 12.12 -15.70 -43.99
C GLU A 249 11.14 -14.87 -44.82
N ASP A 250 11.71 -14.05 -45.70
CA ASP A 250 11.05 -13.35 -46.77
C ASP A 250 10.12 -14.33 -47.52
N SER A 251 8.84 -14.42 -47.12
CA SER A 251 7.82 -15.07 -47.94
C SER A 251 7.28 -14.01 -48.90
N ASP A 252 8.04 -13.81 -49.97
CA ASP A 252 7.53 -13.33 -51.25
C ASP A 252 6.47 -14.32 -51.75
N ASP A 253 5.24 -14.22 -51.26
CA ASP A 253 4.09 -14.87 -51.88
C ASP A 253 3.16 -13.77 -52.40
N ASP A 254 3.38 -13.46 -53.67
CA ASP A 254 2.42 -12.92 -54.61
C ASP A 254 1.09 -13.68 -54.47
N ASP A 255 -0.03 -13.00 -54.18
CA ASP A 255 -1.33 -13.46 -54.68
C ASP A 255 -2.27 -12.28 -54.92
N ASP A 256 -2.45 -12.02 -56.21
CA ASP A 256 -3.41 -11.13 -56.83
C ASP A 256 -4.85 -11.65 -56.61
N GLY A 257 -5.78 -10.76 -56.26
CA GLY A 257 -7.21 -11.05 -56.24
C GLY A 257 -7.96 -9.91 -55.57
N ASP A 258 -8.22 -8.81 -56.28
CA ASP A 258 -9.47 -8.63 -57.06
C ASP A 258 -10.68 -9.21 -56.32
N ASP A 259 -11.42 -8.34 -55.63
CA ASP A 259 -12.88 -8.32 -55.78
C ASP A 259 -13.42 -6.96 -55.31
N ASP A 260 -13.76 -6.17 -56.33
CA ASP A 260 -14.74 -5.10 -56.35
C ASP A 260 -16.00 -5.49 -55.58
N GLU A 261 -16.47 -4.66 -54.65
CA GLU A 261 -17.90 -4.29 -54.63
C GLU A 261 -18.02 -2.83 -54.18
N GLU A 262 -18.35 -2.01 -55.16
CA GLU A 262 -18.83 -0.64 -55.07
C GLU A 262 -20.07 -0.57 -54.16
N GLU A 263 -20.10 0.36 -53.21
CA GLU A 263 -21.34 1.12 -52.97
C GLU A 263 -20.99 2.61 -52.87
N GLU A 264 -21.36 3.28 -53.97
CA GLU A 264 -21.61 4.70 -54.10
C GLU A 264 -22.60 5.16 -53.03
N ASP A 265 -22.43 6.38 -52.52
CA ASP A 265 -23.46 7.41 -52.61
C ASP A 265 -22.96 8.70 -51.93
N ASP A 266 -22.74 9.67 -52.82
CA ASP A 266 -23.26 11.03 -52.77
C ASP A 266 -22.69 12.07 -51.78
N ASP A 267 -21.94 12.99 -52.41
CA ASP A 267 -22.25 14.42 -52.49
C ASP A 267 -22.47 15.19 -51.19
N ASP A 268 -21.52 16.09 -50.87
CA ASP A 268 -21.80 17.51 -51.10
C ASP A 268 -20.55 18.39 -50.89
N ASP A 269 -20.35 19.18 -51.93
CA ASP A 269 -19.40 20.23 -52.24
C ASP A 269 -19.17 21.34 -51.18
N ASP A 270 -18.13 22.13 -51.50
CA ASP A 270 -17.94 23.56 -51.20
C ASP A 270 -17.19 23.97 -49.92
N ALA A 271 -15.91 24.32 -50.06
CA ALA A 271 -15.52 25.72 -50.31
C ALA A 271 -14.02 25.96 -50.07
N MET A 272 -13.34 26.35 -51.16
CA MET A 272 -11.94 26.75 -51.22
C MET A 272 -11.66 28.04 -50.43
N GLY A 273 -10.57 28.04 -49.66
CA GLY A 273 -10.00 29.21 -48.98
C GLY A 273 -8.48 29.26 -49.14
N ASP A 274 -8.08 29.53 -50.39
CA ASP A 274 -6.72 29.84 -50.85
C ASP A 274 -6.19 31.16 -50.24
N GLY A 275 -4.90 31.17 -49.90
CA GLY A 275 -4.16 32.42 -49.70
C GLY A 275 -3.07 32.38 -48.63
N GLY A 276 -1.81 32.30 -49.08
CA GLY A 276 -0.72 33.01 -48.41
C GLY A 276 0.57 32.24 -48.24
N GLU A 277 1.33 32.10 -49.33
CA GLU A 277 2.78 31.94 -49.30
C GLU A 277 3.42 33.12 -48.57
N GLN A 278 4.31 32.83 -47.61
CA GLN A 278 5.37 33.75 -47.22
C GLN A 278 6.62 32.94 -46.89
N ASP A 279 7.51 32.92 -47.87
CA ASP A 279 8.94 32.74 -47.72
C ASP A 279 9.47 33.72 -46.67
N ASP A 280 10.35 33.25 -45.79
CA ASP A 280 11.54 34.02 -45.41
C ASP A 280 12.61 33.05 -44.94
N GLU A 281 13.62 32.95 -45.81
CA GLU A 281 14.96 32.44 -45.55
C GLU A 281 15.58 33.23 -44.39
N GLN A 282 16.18 32.51 -43.43
CA GLN A 282 17.34 33.05 -42.74
C GLN A 282 18.20 31.91 -42.16
N ASP A 283 19.31 31.71 -42.85
CA ASP A 283 20.55 31.15 -42.35
C ASP A 283 20.92 31.71 -40.98
N ASP A 284 21.44 30.87 -40.10
CA ASP A 284 22.57 31.22 -39.26
C ASP A 284 23.28 29.93 -38.80
N ASP A 285 24.41 29.71 -39.45
CA ASP A 285 25.51 28.83 -39.06
C ASP A 285 25.93 29.12 -37.61
N ILE A 286 25.86 28.12 -36.73
CA ILE A 286 26.61 28.12 -35.47
C ILE A 286 27.37 26.80 -35.31
N ASP A 287 28.64 26.88 -35.73
CA ASP A 287 29.85 26.29 -35.13
C ASP A 287 29.68 24.98 -34.34
N GLN A 288 29.87 23.86 -35.03
CA GLN A 288 30.38 22.63 -34.44
C GLN A 288 31.89 22.77 -34.21
N GLN A 289 32.29 23.23 -33.02
CA GLN A 289 33.66 23.02 -32.56
C GLN A 289 33.82 21.64 -31.92
N GLN A 290 34.66 20.87 -32.61
CA GLN A 290 35.39 19.70 -32.15
C GLN A 290 35.88 19.85 -30.70
N GLN A 291 35.53 18.87 -29.87
CA GLN A 291 36.39 18.45 -28.77
C GLN A 291 36.65 16.95 -28.90
N GLU A 292 37.71 16.64 -29.63
CA GLU A 292 38.49 15.42 -29.42
C GLU A 292 39.11 15.50 -28.02
N GLY A 293 38.75 14.55 -27.17
CA GLY A 293 39.23 14.45 -25.79
C GLY A 293 39.38 13.01 -25.36
N ALA A 294 40.54 12.45 -25.74
CA ALA A 294 41.34 11.41 -25.08
C ALA A 294 40.64 10.36 -24.18
N GLY A 295 40.95 9.10 -24.49
CA GLY A 295 40.61 7.93 -23.69
C GLY A 295 40.96 8.04 -22.21
N GLY A 296 40.06 7.49 -21.40
CA GLY A 296 40.22 7.24 -19.98
C GLY A 296 39.80 5.81 -19.69
N ASP A 297 40.72 5.09 -19.09
CA ASP A 297 40.74 3.65 -18.89
C ASP A 297 39.53 3.07 -18.15
N GLY A 298 39.27 1.80 -18.43
CA GLY A 298 38.27 0.98 -17.78
C GLY A 298 38.38 1.03 -16.27
N ALA A 299 37.39 1.64 -15.63
CA ALA A 299 37.07 1.37 -14.25
C ALA A 299 36.04 0.25 -14.26
N GLU A 300 36.54 -0.99 -14.14
CA GLU A 300 35.77 -2.11 -13.62
C GLU A 300 35.14 -1.66 -12.30
N GLY A 301 33.85 -1.31 -12.38
CA GLY A 301 33.04 -0.92 -11.24
C GLY A 301 32.91 -2.10 -10.30
N GLN A 302 33.79 -2.12 -9.31
CA GLN A 302 33.71 -2.93 -8.12
C GLN A 302 32.25 -2.93 -7.63
N PRO A 303 31.58 -4.10 -7.52
CA PRO A 303 30.21 -4.17 -7.04
C PRO A 303 30.24 -3.72 -5.58
N GLY A 304 29.94 -2.44 -5.38
CA GLY A 304 29.90 -1.83 -4.07
C GLY A 304 28.91 -2.62 -3.21
N ASP A 305 29.39 -3.02 -2.05
CA ASP A 305 28.78 -3.84 -1.01
C ASP A 305 27.59 -3.12 -0.34
N GLY A 306 26.79 -2.41 -1.13
CA GLY A 306 25.67 -1.58 -0.75
C GLY A 306 24.52 -2.44 -0.28
N HIS A 307 24.57 -2.85 0.98
CA HIS A 307 23.44 -3.32 1.79
C HIS A 307 22.35 -2.25 2.00
N GLY A 308 22.27 -1.24 1.13
CA GLY A 308 21.13 -0.35 1.09
C GLY A 308 19.97 -1.15 0.53
N GLY A 309 18.96 -1.44 1.36
CA GLY A 309 17.68 -2.06 1.00
C GLY A 309 16.91 -1.21 -0.03
N GLY A 310 17.49 -1.08 -1.22
CA GLY A 310 16.94 -0.37 -2.35
C GLY A 310 15.83 -1.21 -2.95
N VAL A 311 14.75 -0.53 -3.32
CA VAL A 311 13.66 -1.15 -4.07
C VAL A 311 14.24 -1.61 -5.40
N THR A 312 14.16 -2.90 -5.68
CA THR A 312 14.55 -3.46 -6.98
C THR A 312 13.40 -3.33 -7.96
N ARG A 313 13.72 -3.23 -9.26
CA ARG A 313 12.72 -3.26 -10.32
C ARG A 313 12.14 -4.67 -10.37
N GLN A 314 10.87 -4.82 -9.99
CA GLN A 314 10.17 -6.10 -9.98
C GLN A 314 8.80 -5.91 -10.63
N ARG A 315 8.38 -6.91 -11.43
CA ARG A 315 7.08 -6.94 -12.10
C ARG A 315 6.08 -7.72 -11.24
N TYR A 316 4.88 -7.16 -11.13
CA TYR A 316 3.78 -7.72 -10.37
C TYR A 316 2.48 -7.64 -11.16
N ARG A 317 1.48 -8.40 -10.71
CA ARG A 317 0.15 -8.46 -11.28
C ARG A 317 -0.89 -8.36 -10.18
N ILE A 318 -1.95 -7.60 -10.43
CA ILE A 318 -3.20 -7.63 -9.65
C ILE A 318 -4.36 -7.82 -10.61
N GLY A 319 -5.05 -8.96 -10.52
CA GLY A 319 -6.07 -9.34 -11.50
C GLY A 319 -5.46 -9.44 -12.90
N ASN A 320 -5.93 -8.62 -13.84
CA ASN A 320 -5.42 -8.54 -15.21
C ASN A 320 -4.47 -7.35 -15.45
N VAL A 321 -3.96 -6.73 -14.39
CA VAL A 321 -3.17 -5.49 -14.47
C VAL A 321 -1.74 -5.74 -14.04
N ASP A 322 -0.83 -5.62 -14.99
CA ASP A 322 0.62 -5.75 -14.78
C ASP A 322 1.26 -4.39 -14.49
N PHE A 323 2.15 -4.34 -13.51
CA PHE A 323 2.88 -3.13 -13.16
C PHE A 323 4.29 -3.46 -12.65
N THR A 324 5.13 -2.45 -12.54
CA THR A 324 6.52 -2.60 -12.11
C THR A 324 6.85 -1.59 -11.02
N THR A 325 7.58 -2.01 -9.99
CA THR A 325 8.19 -1.08 -9.02
C THR A 325 9.33 -0.30 -9.68
N VAL A 326 9.44 0.99 -9.39
CA VAL A 326 10.48 1.85 -9.96
C VAL A 326 11.50 2.20 -8.87
N PRO A 327 12.74 1.67 -8.98
CA PRO A 327 13.86 2.09 -8.14
C PRO A 327 14.12 3.60 -8.26
N LEU A 328 14.64 4.21 -7.20
CA LEU A 328 15.03 5.64 -7.24
C LEU A 328 16.05 5.93 -8.35
N ALA A 329 16.98 5.01 -8.60
CA ALA A 329 18.00 5.15 -9.65
C ALA A 329 17.43 5.14 -11.08
N ASP A 330 16.22 4.61 -11.27
CA ASP A 330 15.54 4.55 -12.57
C ASP A 330 14.74 5.83 -12.86
N LEU A 331 14.61 6.73 -11.88
CA LEU A 331 13.96 8.02 -12.07
C LEU A 331 14.99 9.06 -12.56
N PRO A 332 14.64 9.91 -13.55
CA PRO A 332 15.49 11.04 -13.92
C PRO A 332 15.84 11.92 -12.70
N PRO A 333 17.05 12.49 -12.60
CA PRO A 333 17.47 13.24 -11.41
C PRO A 333 16.53 14.38 -10.98
N ASN A 334 15.86 15.01 -11.95
CA ASN A 334 14.91 16.10 -11.72
C ASN A 334 13.43 15.66 -11.76
N HIS A 335 13.16 14.36 -11.70
CA HIS A 335 11.81 13.84 -11.71
C HIS A 335 11.07 14.26 -10.42
N PRO A 336 9.80 14.72 -10.50
CA PRO A 336 9.08 15.22 -9.32
C PRO A 336 8.98 14.20 -8.18
N TYR A 337 8.94 12.90 -8.50
CA TYR A 337 8.86 11.83 -7.50
C TYR A 337 10.18 11.50 -6.80
N CYS A 338 11.32 12.02 -7.24
CA CYS A 338 12.60 11.82 -6.54
C CYS A 338 12.58 12.47 -5.15
N SER A 339 11.99 13.67 -5.04
CA SER A 339 11.96 14.42 -3.77
C SER A 339 11.10 13.79 -2.68
N GLY A 340 10.06 13.04 -3.08
CA GLY A 340 9.11 12.38 -2.18
C GLY A 340 9.26 10.86 -2.16
N TYR A 341 10.38 10.32 -2.65
CA TYR A 341 10.55 8.89 -2.80
C TYR A 341 10.46 8.17 -1.46
N ASN A 342 9.63 7.13 -1.37
CA ASN A 342 9.44 6.33 -0.18
C ASN A 342 9.71 4.86 -0.49
N HIS A 343 10.76 4.28 0.07
CA HIS A 343 11.11 2.87 -0.13
C HIS A 343 10.01 1.91 0.36
N SER A 344 9.24 2.29 1.37
CA SER A 344 8.13 1.48 1.90
C SER A 344 6.91 1.49 0.99
N ASP A 345 6.74 2.50 0.13
CA ASP A 345 5.61 2.66 -0.78
C ASP A 345 6.12 3.26 -2.11
N PRO A 346 6.87 2.46 -2.89
CA PRO A 346 7.66 2.99 -4.00
C PRO A 346 6.80 3.42 -5.18
N PRO A 347 7.33 4.28 -6.07
CA PRO A 347 6.70 4.61 -7.33
C PRO A 347 6.41 3.36 -8.17
N ILE A 348 5.28 3.38 -8.85
CA ILE A 348 4.79 2.27 -9.68
C ILE A 348 4.66 2.74 -11.12
N ARG A 349 5.19 1.97 -12.07
CA ARG A 349 4.95 2.15 -13.49
C ARG A 349 3.93 1.11 -13.97
N TRP A 350 2.85 1.58 -14.58
CA TRP A 350 1.84 0.76 -15.25
C TRP A 350 1.66 1.29 -16.68
N SER A 351 2.14 0.52 -17.66
CA SER A 351 2.23 0.99 -19.05
C SER A 351 2.97 2.34 -19.11
N VAL A 352 2.36 3.35 -19.74
CA VAL A 352 2.87 4.72 -19.85
C VAL A 352 2.59 5.58 -18.61
N TYR A 353 1.92 5.06 -17.58
CA TYR A 353 1.58 5.81 -16.38
C TYR A 353 2.58 5.56 -15.25
N LEU A 354 3.10 6.63 -14.67
CA LEU A 354 3.96 6.60 -13.50
C LEU A 354 3.21 7.20 -12.30
N PHE A 355 3.12 6.41 -11.24
CA PHE A 355 2.50 6.78 -9.96
C PHE A 355 3.59 7.06 -8.93
N PRO A 356 3.39 8.05 -8.02
CA PRO A 356 4.37 8.39 -6.98
C PRO A 356 4.52 7.29 -5.93
N SER A 357 3.52 6.42 -5.80
CA SER A 357 3.51 5.32 -4.83
C SER A 357 2.58 4.19 -5.26
N PHE A 358 2.71 3.02 -4.63
CA PHE A 358 1.81 1.89 -4.86
C PHE A 358 0.41 2.13 -4.30
N THR A 359 0.30 2.83 -3.16
CA THR A 359 -1.02 3.22 -2.63
C THR A 359 -1.76 4.21 -3.54
N ALA A 360 -1.04 5.12 -4.21
CA ALA A 360 -1.62 6.02 -5.21
C ALA A 360 -2.13 5.24 -6.43
N PHE A 361 -1.33 4.29 -6.93
CA PHE A 361 -1.75 3.36 -7.97
C PHE A 361 -3.04 2.61 -7.60
N LEU A 362 -3.11 2.00 -6.42
CA LEU A 362 -4.32 1.28 -5.97
C LEU A 362 -5.58 2.16 -5.91
N LYS A 363 -5.46 3.40 -5.42
CA LYS A 363 -6.59 4.35 -5.40
C LYS A 363 -7.06 4.69 -6.80
N ARG A 364 -6.13 4.92 -7.74
CA ARG A 364 -6.45 5.12 -9.17
C ARG A 364 -7.17 3.91 -9.77
N MET A 365 -6.72 2.70 -9.45
CA MET A 365 -7.32 1.47 -9.96
C MET A 365 -8.78 1.35 -9.52
N VAL A 366 -9.09 1.60 -8.24
CA VAL A 366 -10.47 1.54 -7.74
C VAL A 366 -11.36 2.61 -8.36
N LEU A 367 -10.85 3.84 -8.48
CA LEU A 367 -11.67 4.99 -8.93
C LEU A 367 -12.02 4.93 -10.41
N GLU A 368 -11.20 4.31 -11.25
CA GLU A 368 -11.35 4.46 -12.72
C GLU A 368 -11.27 3.14 -13.50
N TRP A 369 -10.69 2.06 -12.94
CA TRP A 369 -10.55 0.78 -13.67
C TRP A 369 -11.46 -0.30 -13.11
N TRP A 370 -11.61 -0.36 -11.79
CA TRP A 370 -12.48 -1.30 -11.11
C TRP A 370 -13.84 -0.69 -10.72
N CYS A 371 -14.18 0.47 -11.28
CA CYS A 371 -15.39 1.21 -10.94
C CYS A 371 -16.67 0.59 -11.51
N ASP A 372 -16.59 -0.15 -12.62
CA ASP A 372 -17.73 -0.83 -13.25
C ASP A 372 -18.11 -2.17 -12.59
N GLN A 373 -17.87 -2.30 -11.29
CA GLN A 373 -18.35 -3.43 -10.52
C GLN A 373 -19.88 -3.37 -10.42
N GLU A 374 -20.53 -4.52 -10.57
CA GLU A 374 -21.99 -4.60 -10.50
C GLU A 374 -22.51 -3.98 -9.19
N GLY A 375 -23.42 -3.02 -9.31
CA GLY A 375 -24.00 -2.29 -8.18
C GLY A 375 -23.19 -1.09 -7.64
N ALA A 376 -22.03 -0.75 -8.20
CA ALA A 376 -21.30 0.46 -7.83
C ALA A 376 -21.96 1.74 -8.38
N GLY A 377 -22.52 1.68 -9.59
CA GLY A 377 -23.30 2.76 -10.19
C GLY A 377 -22.52 4.05 -10.43
N GLU A 378 -21.21 3.97 -10.65
CA GLU A 378 -20.40 5.14 -10.96
C GLU A 378 -20.83 5.77 -12.30
N LYS A 379 -20.81 7.10 -12.34
CA LYS A 379 -21.02 7.86 -13.57
C LYS A 379 -20.34 9.21 -13.55
N CYS A 380 -20.04 9.70 -14.75
CA CYS A 380 -19.60 11.07 -14.99
C CYS A 380 -20.80 12.01 -14.91
N VAL A 381 -20.80 12.91 -13.93
CA VAL A 381 -21.85 13.92 -13.72
C VAL A 381 -21.69 15.09 -14.68
N ILE A 382 -20.45 15.58 -14.81
CA ILE A 382 -20.13 16.71 -15.67
C ILE A 382 -18.71 16.61 -16.19
N SER A 383 -18.50 17.05 -17.43
CA SER A 383 -17.19 17.12 -18.08
C SER A 383 -17.06 18.50 -18.71
N ALA A 384 -16.19 19.34 -18.14
CA ALA A 384 -15.96 20.70 -18.60
C ALA A 384 -14.54 20.85 -19.14
N HIS A 385 -14.40 21.44 -20.33
CA HIS A 385 -13.11 21.87 -20.86
C HIS A 385 -12.87 23.34 -20.52
N VAL A 386 -11.87 23.60 -19.67
CA VAL A 386 -11.50 24.95 -19.21
C VAL A 386 -10.43 25.56 -20.12
N GLY A 387 -9.70 24.73 -20.87
CA GLY A 387 -8.54 25.12 -21.66
C GLY A 387 -7.24 24.75 -20.95
N ARG A 388 -6.28 24.24 -21.73
CA ARG A 388 -4.97 23.79 -21.23
C ARG A 388 -4.13 24.91 -20.62
N ASP A 389 -4.28 26.12 -21.15
CA ASP A 389 -3.56 27.31 -20.70
C ASP A 389 -4.30 28.10 -19.62
N ASP A 390 -5.43 27.60 -19.14
CA ASP A 390 -6.11 28.20 -18.01
C ASP A 390 -5.27 28.04 -16.73
N SER A 391 -4.73 29.18 -16.28
CA SER A 391 -3.90 29.27 -15.07
C SER A 391 -4.57 28.73 -13.81
N ARG A 392 -5.91 28.78 -13.72
CA ARG A 392 -6.69 28.26 -12.58
C ARG A 392 -6.68 26.73 -12.59
N CYS A 393 -6.92 26.12 -13.76
CA CYS A 393 -6.86 24.67 -13.93
C CYS A 393 -5.44 24.15 -13.66
N ARG A 394 -4.42 24.83 -14.20
CA ARG A 394 -3.00 24.51 -13.93
C ARG A 394 -2.65 24.63 -12.44
N SER A 395 -3.17 25.63 -11.75
CA SER A 395 -2.99 25.78 -10.30
C SER A 395 -3.63 24.62 -9.53
N LEU A 396 -4.84 24.19 -9.91
CA LEU A 396 -5.51 23.03 -9.30
C LEU A 396 -4.72 21.72 -9.52
N LEU A 397 -4.15 21.55 -10.72
CA LEU A 397 -3.36 20.37 -11.10
C LEU A 397 -1.98 20.32 -10.43
N THR A 398 -1.36 21.46 -10.15
CA THR A 398 0.03 21.53 -9.66
C THR A 398 0.17 21.91 -8.19
N ALA A 399 -0.92 22.27 -7.51
CA ALA A 399 -0.89 22.56 -6.08
C ALA A 399 -0.27 21.38 -5.29
N PRO A 400 0.70 21.61 -4.38
CA PRO A 400 1.35 20.52 -3.65
C PRO A 400 0.38 19.78 -2.74
N THR A 401 -0.58 20.49 -2.16
CA THR A 401 -1.68 19.92 -1.37
C THR A 401 -2.97 20.68 -1.66
N ILE A 402 -4.11 19.99 -1.55
CA ILE A 402 -5.43 20.61 -1.62
C ILE A 402 -6.08 20.43 -0.25
N GLU A 403 -6.03 21.50 0.53
CA GLU A 403 -6.52 21.52 1.92
C GLU A 403 -7.91 20.88 2.08
N GLY A 404 -8.00 19.89 2.97
CA GLY A 404 -9.24 19.16 3.24
C GLY A 404 -9.53 17.99 2.30
N TYR A 405 -8.73 17.78 1.26
CA TYR A 405 -8.95 16.75 0.25
C TYR A 405 -7.75 15.80 0.10
N LYS A 406 -8.03 14.55 -0.27
CA LYS A 406 -7.01 13.57 -0.66
C LYS A 406 -6.80 13.66 -2.16
N THR A 407 -5.55 13.60 -2.61
CA THR A 407 -5.22 13.61 -4.04
C THR A 407 -4.51 12.33 -4.46
N VAL A 408 -4.70 11.93 -5.71
CA VAL A 408 -3.94 10.89 -6.39
C VAL A 408 -3.33 11.52 -7.63
N ASP A 409 -2.02 11.76 -7.56
CA ASP A 409 -1.26 12.35 -8.66
C ASP A 409 -0.59 11.24 -9.45
N TYR A 410 -0.52 11.39 -10.77
CA TYR A 410 0.21 10.50 -11.65
C TYR A 410 0.66 11.23 -12.91
N ILE A 411 1.67 10.70 -13.59
CA ILE A 411 2.22 11.26 -14.83
C ILE A 411 1.97 10.25 -15.94
N ASN A 412 1.42 10.72 -17.05
CA ASN A 412 1.47 10.01 -18.33
C ASN A 412 2.82 10.35 -18.99
N GLU A 413 3.71 9.37 -19.07
CA GLU A 413 5.03 9.48 -19.71
C GLU A 413 4.91 9.65 -21.25
N ASN A 414 3.74 9.36 -21.83
CA ASN A 414 3.42 9.61 -23.24
C ASN A 414 2.34 10.70 -23.39
N PRO A 415 2.71 11.99 -23.39
CA PRO A 415 1.75 13.10 -23.43
C PRO A 415 0.94 13.13 -24.73
N PHE A 416 -0.30 13.62 -24.68
CA PHE A 416 -1.22 13.59 -25.84
C PHE A 416 -0.89 14.58 -26.96
N GLY A 417 0.03 15.54 -26.73
CA GLY A 417 0.42 16.51 -27.75
C GLY A 417 1.28 17.65 -27.20
N PRO A 418 1.77 18.56 -28.06
CA PRO A 418 2.71 19.62 -27.68
C PRO A 418 2.14 20.51 -26.57
N GLY A 419 2.79 20.56 -25.39
CA GLY A 419 2.37 21.36 -24.22
C GLY A 419 1.67 20.59 -23.08
N ASP A 420 1.54 19.26 -23.17
CA ASP A 420 0.90 18.41 -22.16
C ASP A 420 2.06 17.90 -21.33
N ASP A 421 2.13 18.34 -20.08
CA ASP A 421 3.19 17.94 -19.16
C ASP A 421 2.96 16.52 -18.60
N GLY A 422 1.96 15.81 -19.12
CA GLY A 422 1.59 14.46 -18.73
C GLY A 422 0.90 14.39 -17.36
N ARG A 423 0.85 15.48 -16.59
CA ARG A 423 0.33 15.44 -15.21
C ARG A 423 -1.17 15.21 -15.21
N ARG A 424 -1.60 14.33 -14.31
CA ARG A 424 -3.00 13.99 -14.05
C ARG A 424 -3.22 13.99 -12.55
N ARG A 425 -4.42 14.37 -12.14
CA ARG A 425 -4.79 14.43 -10.73
C ARG A 425 -6.23 13.97 -10.52
N LEU A 426 -6.41 13.09 -9.55
CA LEU A 426 -7.71 12.81 -8.96
C LEU A 426 -7.80 13.53 -7.61
N ILE A 427 -8.94 14.16 -7.34
CA ILE A 427 -9.22 14.84 -6.07
C ILE A 427 -10.43 14.16 -5.46
N ILE A 428 -10.21 13.40 -4.39
CA ILE A 428 -11.27 12.63 -3.73
C ILE A 428 -12.04 13.58 -2.81
N LEU A 429 -13.30 13.86 -3.17
CA LEU A 429 -14.20 14.76 -2.46
C LEU A 429 -14.96 14.04 -1.35
N LYS A 430 -15.34 12.79 -1.63
CA LYS A 430 -16.10 11.89 -0.77
C LYS A 430 -15.68 10.45 -1.07
N GLY A 431 -15.74 9.57 -0.08
CA GLY A 431 -15.51 8.14 -0.29
C GLY A 431 -14.44 7.52 0.60
N THR A 432 -13.64 8.32 1.30
CA THR A 432 -12.57 7.80 2.18
C THR A 432 -12.95 7.75 3.65
N ALA A 433 -14.06 8.39 4.06
CA ALA A 433 -14.53 8.28 5.44
C ALA A 433 -15.50 7.09 5.61
N ALA A 434 -15.53 6.52 6.81
CA ALA A 434 -16.46 5.45 7.19
C ALA A 434 -17.94 5.86 7.06
N ILE A 435 -18.23 7.14 7.32
CA ILE A 435 -19.60 7.69 7.28
C ILE A 435 -20.07 8.10 5.89
N ASP A 436 -19.15 8.20 4.91
CA ASP A 436 -19.53 8.58 3.56
C ASP A 436 -20.33 7.44 2.93
N THR A 437 -21.44 7.77 2.28
CA THR A 437 -22.33 6.80 1.62
C THR A 437 -22.08 6.70 0.11
N ILE A 438 -21.37 7.67 -0.46
CA ILE A 438 -21.03 7.76 -1.87
C ILE A 438 -19.53 7.93 -2.05
N VAL A 439 -19.06 7.70 -3.28
CA VAL A 439 -17.78 8.20 -3.76
C VAL A 439 -18.05 9.39 -4.68
N ALA A 440 -17.26 10.44 -4.55
CA ALA A 440 -17.24 11.55 -5.50
C ALA A 440 -15.81 12.07 -5.64
N TYR A 441 -15.37 12.30 -6.87
CA TYR A 441 -14.02 12.80 -7.14
C TYR A 441 -13.99 13.67 -8.40
N LEU A 442 -13.01 14.58 -8.45
CA LEU A 442 -12.67 15.32 -9.66
C LEU A 442 -11.51 14.62 -10.36
N TRP A 443 -11.60 14.45 -11.67
CA TRP A 443 -10.48 14.08 -12.53
C TRP A 443 -10.05 15.29 -13.35
N VAL A 444 -8.82 15.74 -13.12
CA VAL A 444 -8.22 16.91 -13.76
C VAL A 444 -7.16 16.42 -14.74
N VAL A 445 -7.37 16.68 -16.03
CA VAL A 445 -6.53 16.21 -17.12
C VAL A 445 -6.52 17.22 -18.28
N ASN A 446 -5.34 17.70 -18.66
CA ASN A 446 -5.13 18.49 -19.89
C ASN A 446 -6.17 19.63 -20.10
N GLY A 447 -6.40 20.46 -19.07
CA GLY A 447 -7.40 21.54 -19.12
C GLY A 447 -8.86 21.08 -18.98
N GLY A 448 -9.13 19.78 -19.00
CA GLY A 448 -10.43 19.17 -18.70
C GLY A 448 -10.60 18.88 -17.21
N ILE A 449 -11.82 19.05 -16.72
CA ILE A 449 -12.25 18.69 -15.36
C ILE A 449 -13.52 17.86 -15.47
N ARG A 450 -13.49 16.65 -14.93
CA ARG A 450 -14.64 15.75 -14.86
C ARG A 450 -15.01 15.47 -13.42
N LEU A 451 -16.31 15.54 -13.09
CA LEU A 451 -16.83 15.12 -11.79
C LEU A 451 -17.47 13.75 -11.94
N TRP A 452 -16.98 12.78 -11.16
CA TRP A 452 -17.49 11.43 -11.11
C TRP A 452 -18.14 11.14 -9.76
N THR A 453 -19.18 10.33 -9.73
CA THR A 453 -19.82 9.90 -8.49
C THR A 453 -20.56 8.58 -8.59
N THR A 454 -20.73 7.91 -7.45
CA THR A 454 -21.65 6.78 -7.24
C THR A 454 -23.00 7.21 -6.63
N GLU A 455 -23.26 8.51 -6.50
CA GLU A 455 -24.55 9.02 -6.04
C GLU A 455 -25.66 8.65 -7.03
N ALA A 456 -26.74 8.04 -6.53
CA ALA A 456 -27.92 7.77 -7.33
C ALA A 456 -28.58 9.10 -7.76
N PRO A 457 -29.05 9.24 -9.01
CA PRO A 457 -29.71 10.47 -9.46
C PRO A 457 -31.02 10.68 -8.69
N THR A 458 -31.30 11.93 -8.31
CA THR A 458 -32.62 12.30 -7.77
C THR A 458 -33.65 12.35 -8.89
N GLU A 459 -34.83 11.77 -8.68
CA GLU A 459 -35.92 11.80 -9.66
C GLU A 459 -36.32 13.23 -10.05
N GLY A 460 -36.59 13.45 -11.33
CA GLY A 460 -37.15 14.71 -11.85
C GLY A 460 -36.13 15.78 -12.25
N ASN A 461 -34.83 15.52 -12.12
CA ASN A 461 -33.77 16.42 -12.61
C ASN A 461 -32.89 15.69 -13.64
N THR A 462 -32.72 16.27 -14.83
CA THR A 462 -31.91 15.70 -15.92
C THR A 462 -30.50 16.27 -15.94
N ASP A 463 -30.20 17.23 -15.07
CA ASP A 463 -28.97 18.00 -15.11
C ASP A 463 -27.97 17.61 -13.99
N VAL A 464 -26.83 18.30 -13.89
CA VAL A 464 -25.82 18.19 -12.82
C VAL A 464 -26.44 18.21 -11.42
N GLU A 465 -27.58 18.90 -11.27
CA GLU A 465 -28.35 19.02 -10.04
C GLU A 465 -29.01 17.70 -9.58
N CYS A 466 -29.07 16.66 -10.42
CA CYS A 466 -29.52 15.33 -9.99
C CYS A 466 -28.52 14.63 -9.04
N HIS A 467 -27.34 15.23 -8.80
CA HIS A 467 -26.30 14.78 -7.87
C HIS A 467 -25.95 15.82 -6.80
N PRO A 468 -26.90 16.18 -5.93
CA PRO A 468 -26.72 17.28 -4.99
C PRO A 468 -25.54 17.08 -4.03
N ILE A 469 -25.26 15.85 -3.58
CA ILE A 469 -24.17 15.59 -2.62
C ILE A 469 -22.82 15.75 -3.30
N ALA A 470 -22.63 15.16 -4.49
CA ALA A 470 -21.39 15.26 -5.24
C ALA A 470 -21.09 16.71 -5.67
N VAL A 471 -22.10 17.42 -6.18
CA VAL A 471 -21.97 18.84 -6.56
C VAL A 471 -21.65 19.71 -5.35
N ALA A 472 -22.33 19.49 -4.21
CA ALA A 472 -22.05 20.22 -2.98
C ALA A 472 -20.62 19.96 -2.47
N ALA A 473 -20.10 18.75 -2.62
CA ALA A 473 -18.73 18.40 -2.23
C ALA A 473 -17.66 19.00 -3.16
N ALA A 474 -17.97 19.11 -4.47
CA ALA A 474 -17.07 19.69 -5.48
C ALA A 474 -17.00 21.23 -5.42
N ARG A 475 -18.09 21.88 -5.02
CA ARG A 475 -18.22 23.34 -5.05
C ARG A 475 -17.10 24.07 -4.29
N PRO A 476 -16.74 23.74 -3.04
CA PRO A 476 -15.72 24.48 -2.30
C PRO A 476 -14.34 24.43 -2.94
N VAL A 477 -13.92 23.25 -3.45
CA VAL A 477 -12.63 23.12 -4.13
C VAL A 477 -12.63 23.88 -5.46
N LEU A 478 -13.68 23.79 -6.27
CA LEU A 478 -13.75 24.52 -7.53
C LEU A 478 -13.82 26.04 -7.31
N ALA A 479 -14.54 26.50 -6.28
CA ALA A 479 -14.65 27.91 -5.92
C ALA A 479 -13.30 28.50 -5.50
N LYS A 480 -12.50 27.74 -4.72
CA LYS A 480 -11.16 28.16 -4.26
C LYS A 480 -10.22 28.52 -5.43
N TYR A 481 -10.39 27.85 -6.56
CA TYR A 481 -9.59 28.12 -7.78
C TYR A 481 -10.37 28.96 -8.81
N GLY A 482 -11.58 29.46 -8.50
CA GLY A 482 -12.38 30.25 -9.43
C GLY A 482 -12.90 29.47 -10.64
N LEU A 483 -13.02 28.13 -10.53
CA LEU A 483 -13.47 27.21 -11.58
C LEU A 483 -14.95 26.84 -11.45
N GLU A 484 -15.58 27.14 -10.31
CA GLU A 484 -16.96 26.73 -10.00
C GLU A 484 -17.96 27.06 -11.11
N ARG A 485 -17.98 28.31 -11.59
CA ARG A 485 -18.93 28.72 -12.64
C ARG A 485 -18.65 28.06 -13.98
N THR A 486 -17.37 27.87 -14.33
CA THR A 486 -16.99 27.27 -15.61
C THR A 486 -17.33 25.78 -15.63
N VAL A 487 -17.15 25.09 -14.50
CA VAL A 487 -17.35 23.63 -14.41
C VAL A 487 -18.81 23.29 -14.09
N LEU A 488 -19.50 24.01 -13.20
CA LEU A 488 -20.83 23.63 -12.71
C LEU A 488 -22.01 24.37 -13.35
N ARG A 489 -21.78 25.35 -14.25
CA ARG A 489 -22.87 26.07 -14.94
C ARG A 489 -22.94 25.80 -16.44
N GLN A 490 -22.33 24.73 -16.96
CA GLN A 490 -22.39 24.40 -18.40
C GLN A 490 -23.78 23.92 -18.87
N THR A 491 -24.83 24.25 -18.13
CA THR A 491 -26.15 23.65 -18.26
C THR A 491 -27.15 24.75 -18.61
N ALA A 492 -27.08 25.17 -19.86
CA ALA A 492 -28.17 25.73 -20.65
C ALA A 492 -27.80 25.66 -22.14
#